data_AF-A0A952NTQ8-F1
#
_entry.id   AF-A0A952NTQ8-F1
#
_cell.length_a   1.000
_cell.length_b   1.000
_cell.length_c   1.000
_cell.angle_alpha   90.00
_cell.angle_beta   90.00
_cell.angle_gamma   90.00
#
_symmetry.space_group_name_H-M   'P 1'
#
loop_
_entity.id
_entity.type
_entity.pdbx_description
1 polymer ?
#
loop_
_entity_poly.entity_id
_entity_poly.type
_entity_poly.pdbx_seq_one_letter_code
_entity_poly.pdbx_strand_id
1 'polypeptide(L)'
;MQRLEVVHQQSEALLIQSFLKAQGIDCNVVGARDYSAIVAGGTQGRYNLMVPDDRLEDARSLLREMRVREAGADPQTEVPAPNHLRKAVFFAFAAAFILPIIFNYASLTHAQLYWQKSAKDWRARVLLVIIGLLQLPPLILALYILRSYLNS
;
A
#
# COMPACT_ATOMS: atom_id res chain seq x y z
N MET A 1 36.60 -4.33 -6.44
CA MET A 1 35.14 -4.59 -6.39
C MET A 1 34.54 -4.12 -7.69
N GLN A 2 33.88 -5.02 -8.40
CA GLN A 2 33.29 -4.76 -9.71
C GLN A 2 31.76 -4.88 -9.66
N ARG A 3 31.11 -4.17 -10.60
CA ARG A 3 29.66 -4.15 -10.72
C ARG A 3 29.18 -5.44 -11.37
N LEU A 4 28.35 -6.17 -10.66
CA LEU A 4 27.69 -7.38 -11.14
C LEU A 4 26.46 -7.03 -11.99
N GLU A 5 25.52 -6.28 -11.42
CA GLU A 5 24.27 -5.89 -12.07
C GLU A 5 23.63 -4.67 -11.40
N VAL A 6 22.65 -4.05 -12.08
CA VAL A 6 21.80 -2.98 -11.55
C VAL A 6 20.39 -3.50 -11.36
N VAL A 7 19.86 -3.32 -10.15
CA VAL A 7 18.52 -3.76 -9.75
C VAL A 7 17.68 -2.54 -9.37
N HIS A 8 16.39 -2.57 -9.72
CA HIS A 8 15.50 -1.42 -9.55
C HIS A 8 14.66 -1.46 -8.27
N GLN A 9 14.61 -2.61 -7.60
CA GLN A 9 13.89 -2.78 -6.34
C GLN A 9 14.85 -3.09 -5.19
N GLN A 10 14.62 -2.45 -4.05
CA GLN A 10 15.46 -2.64 -2.87
C GLN A 10 15.38 -4.07 -2.32
N SER A 11 14.18 -4.66 -2.31
CA SER A 11 13.94 -6.03 -1.83
C SER A 11 14.70 -7.06 -2.65
N GLU A 12 14.69 -6.91 -3.97
CA GLU A 12 15.40 -7.79 -4.90
C GLU A 12 16.93 -7.67 -4.72
N ALA A 13 17.45 -6.46 -4.57
CA ALA A 13 18.88 -6.25 -4.31
C ALA A 13 19.35 -6.90 -3.00
N LEU A 14 18.53 -6.82 -1.94
CA LEU A 14 18.81 -7.46 -0.65
C LEU A 14 18.71 -8.99 -0.71
N LEU A 15 17.75 -9.53 -1.48
CA LEU A 15 17.63 -10.97 -1.71
C LEU A 15 18.89 -11.51 -2.39
N ILE A 16 19.32 -10.88 -3.48
CA ILE A 16 20.54 -11.25 -4.20
C ILE A 16 21.77 -11.17 -3.30
N GLN A 17 21.88 -10.11 -2.50
CA GLN A 17 22.97 -9.97 -1.53
C GLN A 17 22.98 -11.15 -0.54
N SER A 18 21.83 -11.50 0.03
CA SER A 18 21.72 -12.59 1.00
C SER A 18 22.04 -13.95 0.37
N PHE A 19 21.62 -14.17 -0.88
CA PHE A 19 21.89 -15.40 -1.63
C PHE A 19 23.39 -15.56 -1.93
N LEU A 20 24.05 -14.52 -2.44
CA LEU A 20 25.49 -14.54 -2.72
C LEU A 20 26.29 -14.71 -1.43
N LYS A 21 25.88 -14.06 -0.34
CA LYS A 21 26.51 -14.21 0.98
C LYS A 21 26.38 -15.63 1.52
N ALA A 22 25.24 -16.29 1.32
CA ALA A 22 25.05 -17.69 1.71
C ALA A 22 25.96 -18.65 0.94
N GLN A 23 26.38 -18.29 -0.28
CA GLN A 23 27.38 -19.00 -1.09
C GLN A 23 28.82 -18.56 -0.81
N GLY A 24 29.03 -17.74 0.24
CA GLY A 24 30.36 -17.27 0.64
C GLY A 24 30.94 -16.16 -0.24
N ILE A 25 30.11 -15.44 -1.00
CA ILE A 25 30.53 -14.29 -1.80
C ILE A 25 30.03 -13.01 -1.14
N ASP A 26 30.96 -12.16 -0.70
CA ASP A 26 30.62 -10.86 -0.12
C ASP A 26 30.09 -9.91 -1.18
N CYS A 27 28.79 -9.65 -1.17
CA CYS A 27 28.13 -8.71 -2.07
C CYS A 27 27.76 -7.42 -1.33
N ASN A 28 28.10 -6.27 -1.89
CA ASN A 28 27.74 -4.95 -1.39
C ASN A 28 26.67 -4.32 -2.30
N VAL A 29 25.58 -3.86 -1.70
CA VAL A 29 24.53 -3.11 -2.39
C VAL A 29 24.84 -1.62 -2.27
N VAL A 30 25.10 -0.96 -3.40
CA VAL A 30 25.39 0.48 -3.46
C VAL A 30 24.33 1.18 -4.31
N GLY A 31 23.47 1.98 -3.69
CA GLY A 31 22.41 2.70 -4.38
C GLY A 31 21.46 3.41 -3.45
N ALA A 32 20.54 4.17 -4.03
CA ALA A 32 19.53 4.94 -3.31
C ALA A 32 18.15 4.77 -3.97
N ARG A 33 17.10 5.03 -3.18
CA ARG A 33 15.73 5.17 -3.68
C ARG A 33 15.64 6.40 -4.56
N ASP A 34 14.85 6.32 -5.62
CA ASP A 34 14.55 7.49 -6.44
C ASP A 34 13.71 8.47 -5.62
N TYR A 35 14.01 9.77 -5.73
CA TYR A 35 13.32 10.80 -4.95
C TYR A 35 11.80 10.80 -5.20
N SER A 36 11.39 10.52 -6.43
CA SER A 36 9.98 10.34 -6.82
C SER A 36 9.32 9.16 -6.10
N ALA A 37 10.04 8.04 -5.92
CA ALA A 37 9.57 6.88 -5.19
C ALA A 37 9.47 7.16 -3.68
N ILE A 38 10.36 7.98 -3.10
CA ILE A 38 10.28 8.38 -1.70
C ILE A 38 9.00 9.18 -1.43
N VAL A 39 8.66 10.13 -2.30
CA VAL A 39 7.44 10.96 -2.17
C VAL A 39 6.17 10.13 -2.39
N ALA A 40 6.20 9.16 -3.30
CA ALA A 40 5.05 8.30 -3.61
C ALA A 40 4.94 7.05 -2.71
N GLY A 41 5.85 6.84 -1.77
CA GLY A 41 5.90 5.62 -0.92
C GLY A 41 6.29 4.34 -1.68
N GLY A 42 6.90 4.47 -2.86
CA GLY A 42 7.39 3.36 -3.67
C GLY A 42 8.76 2.83 -3.22
N THR A 43 9.09 1.61 -3.65
CA THR A 43 10.36 0.93 -3.37
C THR A 43 11.37 1.00 -4.53
N GLN A 44 11.01 1.73 -5.59
CA GLN A 44 11.82 1.88 -6.79
C GLN A 44 13.06 2.75 -6.53
N GLY A 45 14.17 2.36 -7.16
CA GLY A 45 15.44 3.06 -7.09
C GLY A 45 16.45 2.47 -8.04
N ARG A 46 17.73 2.77 -7.81
CA ARG A 46 18.83 2.20 -8.57
C ARG A 46 19.89 1.64 -7.62
N TYR A 47 19.93 0.32 -7.51
CA TYR A 47 20.82 -0.41 -6.64
C TYR A 47 21.87 -1.17 -7.46
N ASN A 48 23.13 -0.83 -7.28
CA ASN A 48 24.24 -1.54 -7.91
C ASN A 48 24.72 -2.64 -6.98
N LEU A 49 24.81 -3.86 -7.48
CA LEU A 49 25.43 -4.97 -6.76
C LEU A 49 26.92 -5.01 -7.08
N MET A 50 27.75 -4.94 -6.06
CA MET A 50 29.21 -4.95 -6.18
C MET A 50 29.79 -6.18 -5.51
N VAL A 51 30.69 -6.87 -6.18
CA VAL A 51 31.35 -8.08 -5.69
C VAL A 51 32.87 -7.99 -5.89
N PRO A 52 33.66 -8.76 -5.11
CA PRO A 52 35.10 -8.92 -5.32
C PRO A 52 35.43 -9.36 -6.75
N ASP A 53 36.51 -8.82 -7.31
CA ASP A 53 36.87 -9.01 -8.72
C ASP A 53 37.26 -10.46 -9.02
N ASP A 54 37.86 -11.13 -8.04
CA ASP A 54 38.27 -12.53 -8.04
C ASP A 54 37.10 -13.52 -8.07
N ARG A 55 35.88 -13.07 -7.71
CA ARG A 55 34.68 -13.91 -7.60
C ARG A 55 33.55 -13.47 -8.52
N LEU A 56 33.84 -12.61 -9.49
CA LEU A 56 32.83 -12.00 -10.36
C LEU A 56 32.17 -13.00 -11.33
N GLU A 57 32.95 -13.90 -11.95
CA GLU A 57 32.40 -14.94 -12.82
C GLU A 57 31.58 -15.98 -12.04
N ASP A 58 32.05 -16.34 -10.85
CA ASP A 58 31.31 -17.21 -9.92
C ASP A 58 29.98 -16.57 -9.52
N ALA A 59 29.97 -15.28 -9.15
CA ALA A 59 28.76 -14.55 -8.82
C ALA A 59 27.77 -14.45 -9.99
N ARG A 60 28.26 -14.28 -11.23
CA ARG A 60 27.43 -14.25 -12.45
C ARG A 60 26.78 -15.60 -12.73
N SER A 61 27.53 -16.69 -12.59
CA SER A 61 27.01 -18.03 -12.82
C SER A 61 25.94 -18.40 -11.80
N LEU A 62 26.18 -18.12 -10.51
CA LEU A 62 25.22 -18.33 -9.43
C LEU A 62 23.94 -17.49 -9.60
N LEU A 63 24.07 -16.24 -10.04
CA LEU A 63 22.91 -15.40 -10.35
C LEU A 63 22.09 -15.95 -11.51
N ARG A 64 22.76 -16.44 -12.56
CA ARG A 64 22.08 -17.07 -13.69
C ARG A 64 21.36 -18.33 -13.25
N GLU A 65 21.97 -19.15 -12.40
CA GLU A 65 21.34 -20.35 -11.85
C GLU A 65 20.13 -20.02 -10.98
N MET A 66 20.23 -18.99 -10.12
CA MET A 66 19.11 -18.48 -9.32
C MET A 66 17.95 -18.07 -10.21
N ARG A 67 18.21 -17.28 -11.26
CA ARG A 67 17.18 -16.83 -12.22
C ARG A 67 16.60 -17.96 -13.06
N VAL A 68 17.40 -18.96 -13.43
CA VAL A 68 16.91 -20.14 -14.15
C VAL A 68 16.06 -21.02 -13.23
N ARG A 69 16.38 -21.11 -11.94
CA ARG A 69 15.52 -21.77 -10.93
C ARG A 69 14.23 -20.99 -10.69
N GLU A 70 14.27 -19.65 -10.72
CA GLU A 70 13.07 -18.80 -10.66
C GLU A 70 12.24 -18.86 -11.95
N ALA A 71 12.87 -18.97 -13.12
CA ALA A 71 12.18 -19.07 -14.41
C ALA A 71 11.71 -20.50 -14.74
N GLY A 72 12.36 -21.51 -14.15
CA GLY A 72 11.98 -22.93 -14.21
C GLY A 72 11.04 -23.35 -13.08
N ALA A 73 10.82 -22.49 -12.09
CA ALA A 73 9.63 -22.55 -11.26
C ALA A 73 8.45 -22.19 -12.18
N ASP A 74 7.63 -23.19 -12.43
CA ASP A 74 6.40 -23.08 -13.22
C ASP A 74 5.70 -21.73 -12.95
N PRO A 75 5.35 -20.92 -13.98
CA PRO A 75 4.50 -19.75 -13.77
C PRO A 75 3.12 -20.12 -13.19
N GLN A 76 2.81 -21.42 -13.07
CA GLN A 76 1.67 -21.97 -12.31
C GLN A 76 1.96 -22.31 -10.85
N THR A 77 3.09 -21.92 -10.29
CA THR A 77 3.11 -21.66 -8.84
C THR A 77 2.38 -20.35 -8.64
N GLU A 78 1.04 -20.41 -8.77
CA GLU A 78 0.17 -19.46 -8.11
C GLU A 78 0.74 -19.34 -6.70
N VAL A 79 1.38 -18.20 -6.40
CA VAL A 79 1.50 -17.76 -5.01
C VAL A 79 0.09 -17.96 -4.51
N PRO A 80 -0.15 -18.91 -3.59
CA PRO A 80 -1.52 -19.18 -3.22
C PRO A 80 -2.03 -17.81 -2.81
N ALA A 81 -3.18 -17.42 -3.35
CA ALA A 81 -3.80 -16.18 -2.99
C ALA A 81 -4.71 -16.39 -1.77
N PRO A 82 -4.32 -17.01 -0.62
CA PRO A 82 -5.22 -17.06 0.49
C PRO A 82 -5.16 -15.66 1.10
N ASN A 83 -6.19 -14.88 0.80
CA ASN A 83 -6.61 -13.67 1.50
C ASN A 83 -6.29 -12.31 0.89
N HIS A 84 -5.66 -12.15 -0.28
CA HIS A 84 -5.60 -10.79 -0.86
C HIS A 84 -6.98 -10.31 -1.31
N LEU A 85 -7.77 -11.19 -1.94
CA LEU A 85 -9.16 -10.89 -2.31
C LEU A 85 -10.04 -10.71 -1.06
N ARG A 86 -9.91 -11.57 -0.05
CA ARG A 86 -10.64 -11.44 1.23
C ARG A 86 -10.29 -10.14 1.97
N LYS A 87 -9.02 -9.75 1.99
CA LYS A 87 -8.56 -8.46 2.55
C LYS A 87 -9.09 -7.30 1.72
N ALA A 88 -9.04 -7.37 0.38
CA ALA A 88 -9.57 -6.33 -0.49
C ALA A 88 -11.08 -6.14 -0.30
N VAL A 89 -11.85 -7.23 -0.18
CA VAL A 89 -13.28 -7.19 0.13
C VAL A 89 -13.52 -6.60 1.51
N PHE A 90 -12.76 -7.02 2.53
CA PHE A 90 -12.84 -6.43 3.87
C PHE A 90 -12.54 -4.93 3.87
N PHE A 91 -11.49 -4.50 3.18
CA PHE A 91 -11.13 -3.08 3.05
C PHE A 91 -12.16 -2.30 2.23
N ALA A 92 -12.77 -2.90 1.20
CA ALA A 92 -13.83 -2.27 0.42
C ALA A 92 -15.10 -2.07 1.28
N PHE A 93 -15.49 -3.07 2.07
CA PHE A 93 -16.58 -2.93 3.03
C PHE A 93 -16.24 -1.90 4.11
N ALA A 94 -15.04 -1.97 4.69
CA ALA A 94 -14.59 -0.99 5.67
C ALA A 94 -14.60 0.43 5.08
N ALA A 95 -14.13 0.63 3.86
CA ALA A 95 -14.17 1.93 3.18
C ALA A 95 -15.61 2.40 2.94
N ALA A 96 -16.51 1.51 2.51
CA ALA A 96 -17.93 1.84 2.27
C ALA A 96 -18.67 2.32 3.53
N PHE A 97 -18.23 1.91 4.73
CA PHE A 97 -18.85 2.36 5.99
C PHE A 97 -18.04 3.47 6.69
N ILE A 98 -16.72 3.32 6.79
CA ILE A 98 -15.84 4.24 7.53
C ILE A 98 -15.75 5.59 6.83
N LEU A 99 -15.59 5.63 5.49
CA LEU A 99 -15.48 6.91 4.78
C LEU A 99 -16.75 7.76 4.95
N PRO A 100 -17.98 7.25 4.71
CA PRO A 100 -19.18 8.04 4.94
C PRO A 100 -19.30 8.55 6.37
N ILE A 101 -18.92 7.76 7.38
CA ILE A 101 -18.98 8.18 8.79
C ILE A 101 -18.02 9.36 9.05
N ILE A 102 -16.76 9.26 8.60
CA ILE A 102 -15.76 10.32 8.77
C ILE A 102 -16.18 11.59 8.03
N PHE A 103 -16.64 11.46 6.78
CA PHE A 103 -17.10 12.60 6.00
C PHE A 103 -18.37 13.23 6.59
N ASN A 104 -19.31 12.44 7.14
CA ASN A 104 -20.48 12.97 7.85
C ASN A 104 -20.07 13.76 9.08
N TYR A 105 -19.17 13.20 9.91
CA TYR A 105 -18.71 13.85 11.13
C TYR A 105 -17.96 15.16 10.81
N ALA A 106 -17.06 15.15 9.84
CA ALA A 106 -16.35 16.35 9.39
C ALA A 106 -17.33 17.40 8.83
N SER A 107 -18.30 16.97 8.01
CA SER A 107 -19.34 17.83 7.46
C SER A 107 -20.19 18.49 8.56
N LEU A 108 -20.62 17.72 9.57
CA LEU A 108 -21.34 18.24 10.74
C LEU A 108 -20.50 19.21 11.56
N THR A 109 -19.22 18.91 11.76
CA THR A 109 -18.31 19.77 12.52
C THR A 109 -18.14 21.14 11.84
N HIS A 110 -17.94 21.15 10.52
CA HIS A 110 -17.88 22.39 9.75
C HIS A 110 -19.22 23.12 9.69
N ALA A 111 -20.33 22.38 9.56
CA ALA A 111 -21.68 22.93 9.63
C ALA A 111 -21.95 23.63 10.97
N GLN A 112 -21.55 23.01 12.08
CA GLN A 112 -21.66 23.57 13.43
C GLN A 112 -20.77 24.81 13.62
N LEU A 113 -19.52 24.76 13.16
CA LEU A 113 -18.60 25.91 13.17
C LEU A 113 -19.15 27.08 12.35
N TYR A 114 -19.75 26.78 11.19
CA TYR A 114 -20.39 27.79 10.35
C TYR A 114 -21.63 28.39 11.03
N TRP A 115 -22.46 27.57 11.68
CA TRP A 115 -23.60 28.04 12.46
C TRP A 115 -23.18 28.98 13.59
N GLN A 116 -22.11 28.63 14.33
CA GLN A 116 -21.59 29.48 15.40
C GLN A 116 -21.02 30.81 14.92
N LYS A 117 -20.44 30.85 13.71
CA LYS A 117 -19.72 32.04 13.19
C LYS A 117 -20.56 32.94 12.27
N SER A 118 -21.51 32.39 11.50
CA SER A 118 -22.15 33.12 10.39
C SER A 118 -23.66 32.88 10.23
N ALA A 119 -24.38 32.45 11.26
CA ALA A 119 -25.82 32.12 11.17
C ALA A 119 -26.80 33.30 10.94
N LYS A 120 -26.39 34.41 10.31
CA LYS A 120 -27.30 35.51 9.92
C LYS A 120 -27.96 35.30 8.55
N ASP A 121 -27.35 34.55 7.63
CA ASP A 121 -27.90 34.35 6.27
C ASP A 121 -28.92 33.20 6.18
N TRP A 122 -30.15 33.52 5.77
CA TRP A 122 -31.25 32.55 5.67
C TRP A 122 -30.96 31.42 4.67
N ARG A 123 -30.30 31.73 3.55
CA ARG A 123 -29.89 30.75 2.52
C ARG A 123 -28.94 29.71 3.11
N ALA A 124 -28.06 30.13 4.01
CA ALA A 124 -27.12 29.24 4.65
C ALA A 124 -27.81 28.33 5.69
N ARG A 125 -28.87 28.81 6.35
CA ARG A 125 -29.71 27.96 7.23
C ARG A 125 -30.43 26.86 6.45
N VAL A 126 -30.99 27.18 5.27
CA VAL A 126 -31.63 26.19 4.41
C VAL A 126 -30.64 25.13 3.93
N LEU A 127 -29.45 25.54 3.51
CA LEU A 127 -28.38 24.62 3.11
C LEU A 127 -27.96 23.69 4.25
N LEU A 128 -27.86 24.20 5.48
CA LEU A 128 -27.55 23.38 6.66
C LEU A 128 -28.64 22.35 6.97
N VAL A 129 -29.91 22.72 6.83
CA VAL A 129 -31.04 21.78 6.99
C VAL A 129 -31.02 20.71 5.90
N ILE A 130 -30.74 21.09 4.64
CA ILE A 130 -30.61 20.13 3.53
C ILE A 130 -29.44 19.17 3.77
N ILE A 131 -28.28 19.69 4.21
CA ILE A 131 -27.12 18.87 4.56
C ILE A 131 -27.52 17.88 5.66
N GLY A 132 -28.16 18.34 6.75
CA GLY A 132 -28.62 17.48 7.83
C GLY A 132 -29.59 16.38 7.36
N LEU A 133 -30.56 16.73 6.50
CA LEU A 133 -31.49 15.77 5.91
C LEU A 133 -30.79 14.73 5.02
N LEU A 134 -29.78 15.14 4.26
CA LEU A 134 -28.99 14.25 3.40
C LEU A 134 -28.16 13.23 4.20
N GLN A 135 -27.88 13.52 5.47
CA GLN A 135 -27.17 12.62 6.37
C GLN A 135 -28.07 11.57 7.06
N LEU A 136 -29.40 11.73 7.00
CA LEU A 136 -30.34 10.80 7.64
C LEU A 136 -30.37 9.39 7.02
N PRO A 137 -30.37 9.21 5.68
CA PRO A 137 -30.41 7.87 5.08
C PRO A 137 -29.28 6.92 5.54
N PRO A 138 -27.99 7.33 5.57
CA PRO A 138 -26.93 6.46 6.07
C PRO A 138 -27.02 6.19 7.58
N LEU A 139 -27.52 7.14 8.38
CA LEU A 139 -27.78 6.93 9.82
C LEU A 139 -28.90 5.91 10.06
N ILE A 140 -30.00 6.00 9.32
CA ILE A 140 -31.12 5.06 9.38
C ILE A 140 -30.66 3.67 8.97
N LEU A 141 -29.88 3.58 7.88
CA LEU A 141 -29.31 2.31 7.41
C LEU A 141 -28.39 1.68 8.46
N ALA A 142 -27.49 2.46 9.07
CA ALA A 142 -26.60 1.99 10.12
C ALA A 142 -27.35 1.47 11.35
N LEU A 143 -28.41 2.18 11.78
CA LEU A 143 -29.27 1.74 12.89
C LEU A 143 -30.03 0.45 12.56
N TYR A 144 -30.51 0.30 11.32
CA TYR A 144 -31.21 -0.90 10.89
C TYR A 144 -30.28 -2.12 10.89
N ILE A 145 -29.05 -1.96 10.39
CA ILE A 145 -28.02 -3.01 10.41
C ILE A 145 -27.67 -3.40 11.87
N LEU A 146 -27.47 -2.41 12.75
CA LEU A 146 -27.15 -2.66 14.16
C LEU A 146 -28.29 -3.42 14.87
N ARG A 147 -29.54 -3.02 14.63
CA ARG A 147 -30.72 -3.71 15.19
C ARG A 147 -30.85 -5.14 14.65
N SER A 148 -30.59 -5.35 13.36
CA SER A 148 -30.61 -6.68 12.76
C SER A 148 -29.55 -7.60 13.38
N TYR A 149 -28.38 -7.07 13.73
CA TYR A 149 -27.29 -7.83 14.34
C TYR A 149 -27.52 -8.17 15.82
N LEU A 150 -28.26 -7.33 16.55
CA LEU A 150 -28.63 -7.56 17.96
C LEU A 150 -29.78 -8.56 18.13
N ASN A 151 -30.60 -8.77 17.09
CA ASN A 151 -31.75 -9.67 17.11
C ASN A 151 -31.49 -11.03 16.41
N SER A 152 -30.28 -11.28 15.92
CA SER A 152 -29.79 -12.59 15.44
C SER A 152 -28.87 -13.21 16.48
#